data_AF-A0A954F8F1-F1
#
_entry.id   AF-A0A954F8F1-F1
#
_cell.length_a   1.000
_cell.length_b   1.000
_cell.length_c   1.000
_cell.angle_alpha   90.00
_cell.angle_beta   90.00
_cell.angle_gamma   90.00
#
_symmetry.space_group_name_H-M   'P 1'
#
loop_
_entity.id
_entity.type
_entity.pdbx_description
1 polymer ?
#
loop_
_entity_poly.entity_id
_entity_poly.type
_entity_poly.pdbx_seq_one_letter_code
_entity_poly.pdbx_strand_id
1 'polypeptide(L)'
;MKSNLKQKAQMGFTLIELMIVVAIIGILAAVAIPAYQDYTQRTQVSGGLTGISAWKQAVAMCFQETADMTACDGGANGVPADIATGDAGATVNYVDEVTT
;
A
#
# COMPACT_ATOMS: atom_id res chain seq x y z
N MET A 1 -22.75 -63.25 -6.57
CA MET A 1 -23.29 -61.87 -6.59
C MET A 1 -22.20 -60.94 -7.12
N LYS A 2 -22.17 -60.65 -8.44
CA LYS A 2 -21.17 -59.73 -9.03
C LYS A 2 -21.78 -58.33 -9.08
N SER A 3 -21.36 -57.47 -8.17
CA SER A 3 -21.67 -56.04 -8.18
C SER A 3 -20.90 -55.36 -9.30
N ASN A 4 -21.58 -54.95 -10.36
CA ASN A 4 -21.01 -54.13 -11.42
C ASN A 4 -20.89 -52.68 -10.91
N LEU A 5 -19.69 -52.25 -10.51
CA LEU A 5 -19.41 -50.83 -10.27
C LEU A 5 -19.44 -50.10 -11.62
N LYS A 6 -20.48 -49.28 -11.86
CA LYS A 6 -20.47 -48.31 -12.95
C LYS A 6 -19.34 -47.33 -12.71
N GLN A 7 -18.29 -47.42 -13.52
CA GLN A 7 -17.21 -46.43 -13.56
C GLN A 7 -17.81 -45.10 -14.00
N LYS A 8 -17.97 -44.15 -13.07
CA LYS A 8 -18.40 -42.78 -13.43
C LYS A 8 -17.31 -42.20 -14.33
N ALA A 9 -17.66 -41.87 -15.58
CA ALA A 9 -16.76 -41.12 -16.45
C ALA A 9 -16.47 -39.77 -15.78
N GLN A 10 -15.20 -39.52 -15.45
CA GLN A 10 -14.79 -38.26 -14.87
C GLN A 10 -14.89 -37.19 -15.96
N MET A 11 -15.90 -36.33 -15.87
CA MET A 11 -16.05 -35.18 -16.76
C MET A 11 -15.06 -34.11 -16.29
N GLY A 12 -13.87 -34.11 -16.88
CA GLY A 12 -12.86 -33.08 -16.66
C GLY A 12 -13.21 -31.78 -17.39
N PHE A 13 -12.69 -30.66 -16.88
CA PHE A 13 -12.73 -29.37 -17.56
C PHE A 13 -12.01 -29.45 -18.91
N THR A 14 -12.56 -28.83 -19.95
CA THR A 14 -11.93 -28.80 -21.26
C THR A 14 -10.83 -27.73 -21.30
N LEU A 15 -9.79 -27.95 -22.12
CA LEU A 15 -8.75 -26.95 -22.32
C LEU A 15 -9.30 -25.63 -22.92
N ILE A 16 -10.35 -25.72 -23.73
CA ILE A 16 -10.98 -24.55 -24.33
C ILE A 16 -11.72 -23.69 -23.30
N GLU A 17 -12.40 -24.31 -22.33
CA GLU A 17 -13.03 -23.57 -21.23
C GLU A 17 -11.98 -22.82 -20.41
N LEU A 18 -10.86 -23.48 -20.11
CA LEU A 18 -9.77 -22.85 -19.36
C LEU A 18 -9.15 -21.68 -20.14
N MET A 19 -8.93 -21.83 -21.46
CA MET A 19 -8.38 -20.76 -22.29
C MET A 19 -9.28 -19.52 -22.33
N ILE A 20 -10.60 -19.69 -22.39
CA ILE A 20 -11.55 -18.57 -22.36
C ILE A 20 -11.48 -17.84 -21.01
N VAL A 21 -11.40 -18.58 -19.89
CA VAL A 21 -11.27 -18.00 -18.56
C VAL A 21 -10.00 -17.16 -18.44
N VAL A 22 -8.86 -17.68 -18.90
CA VAL A 22 -7.58 -16.95 -18.87
C VAL A 22 -7.64 -15.70 -19.76
N ALA A 23 -8.28 -15.77 -20.92
CA ALA A 23 -8.45 -14.61 -21.80
C ALA A 23 -9.26 -13.49 -21.12
N ILE A 24 -10.35 -13.83 -20.43
CA ILE A 24 -11.17 -12.86 -19.69
C ILE A 24 -10.38 -12.27 -18.51
N ILE A 25 -9.71 -13.09 -17.70
CA ILE A 25 -8.88 -12.62 -16.58
C ILE A 25 -7.75 -11.72 -17.08
N GLY A 26 -7.14 -12.03 -18.23
CA GLY A 26 -6.09 -11.21 -18.84
C GLY A 26 -6.58 -9.79 -19.18
N ILE A 27 -7.77 -9.67 -19.76
CA ILE A 27 -8.38 -8.36 -20.07
C ILE A 27 -8.67 -7.58 -18.78
N LEU A 28 -9.26 -8.23 -17.78
CA LEU A 28 -9.57 -7.59 -16.50
C LEU A 28 -8.30 -7.14 -15.76
N ALA A 29 -7.27 -7.99 -15.73
CA ALA A 29 -6.00 -7.70 -15.07
C ALA A 29 -5.26 -6.51 -15.70
N ALA A 30 -5.32 -6.37 -17.03
CA ALA A 30 -4.69 -5.26 -17.74
C ALA A 30 -5.23 -3.89 -17.29
N VAL A 31 -6.49 -3.80 -16.87
CA VAL A 31 -7.10 -2.56 -16.34
C VAL A 31 -7.01 -2.50 -14.81
N ALA A 32 -7.25 -3.62 -14.13
CA ALA A 32 -7.34 -3.66 -12.68
C ALA A 32 -5.99 -3.44 -11.99
N ILE A 33 -4.90 -4.01 -12.52
CA ILE A 33 -3.55 -3.85 -11.93
C ILE A 33 -3.12 -2.38 -11.90
N PRO A 34 -3.10 -1.62 -13.02
CA PRO A 34 -2.69 -0.22 -12.98
C PRO A 34 -3.64 0.64 -12.13
N ALA A 35 -4.95 0.37 -12.15
CA ALA A 35 -5.91 1.09 -11.31
C ALA A 35 -5.68 0.86 -9.82
N TYR A 36 -5.40 -0.39 -9.41
CA TYR A 36 -5.08 -0.72 -8.02
C TYR A 36 -3.76 -0.08 -7.59
N GLN A 37 -2.76 -0.08 -8.46
CA GLN A 37 -1.47 0.59 -8.20
C GLN A 37 -1.62 2.10 -8.05
N ASP A 38 -2.44 2.78 -8.87
CA ASP A 38 -2.72 4.20 -8.70
C ASP A 38 -3.45 4.47 -7.38
N TYR A 39 -4.44 3.64 -7.03
CA TYR A 39 -5.16 3.76 -5.76
C TYR A 39 -4.22 3.61 -4.57
N THR A 40 -3.38 2.57 -4.52
CA THR A 40 -2.46 2.36 -3.41
C THR A 40 -1.39 3.44 -3.33
N GLN A 41 -0.93 4.00 -4.45
CA GLN A 41 -0.01 5.13 -4.44
C GLN A 41 -0.68 6.40 -3.91
N ARG A 42 -1.91 6.70 -4.32
CA ARG A 42 -2.67 7.85 -3.80
C ARG A 42 -2.92 7.74 -2.31
N THR A 43 -3.27 6.56 -1.82
CA THR A 43 -3.47 6.36 -0.38
C THR A 43 -2.17 6.51 0.39
N GLN A 44 -1.03 6.05 -0.15
CA GLN A 44 0.30 6.27 0.44
C GLN A 44 0.65 7.76 0.50
N VAL A 45 0.47 8.51 -0.59
CA VAL A 45 0.76 9.96 -0.64
C VAL A 45 -0.15 10.73 0.32
N SER A 46 -1.45 10.44 0.33
CA SER A 46 -2.40 11.05 1.26
C SER A 46 -2.05 10.76 2.72
N GLY A 47 -1.51 9.58 2.99
CA GLY A 47 -1.04 9.19 4.31
C GLY A 47 0.21 9.91 4.75
N GLY A 48 1.22 9.95 3.89
CA GLY A 48 2.45 10.69 4.15
C GLY A 48 2.19 12.16 4.43
N LEU A 49 1.27 12.79 3.67
CA LEU A 49 0.88 14.18 3.91
C LEU A 49 0.26 14.39 5.30
N THR A 50 -0.57 13.44 5.75
CA THR A 50 -1.18 13.49 7.08
C THR A 50 -0.12 13.35 8.18
N GLY A 51 0.86 12.47 7.99
CA GLY A 51 2.01 12.35 8.88
C GLY A 51 2.79 13.64 9.02
N ILE A 52 3.27 14.17 7.89
CA ILE A 52 4.16 15.32 7.83
C ILE A 52 3.47 16.60 8.36
N SER A 53 2.15 16.62 8.49
CA SER A 53 1.41 17.77 9.03
C SER A 53 1.90 18.21 10.43
N ALA A 54 2.29 17.27 11.29
CA ALA A 54 2.84 17.56 12.61
C ALA A 54 4.22 18.23 12.53
N TRP A 55 5.11 17.74 11.66
CA TRP A 55 6.41 18.36 11.40
C TRP A 55 6.26 19.76 10.83
N LYS A 56 5.33 19.97 9.88
CA LYS A 56 5.03 21.29 9.32
C LYS A 56 4.64 22.28 10.43
N GLN A 57 3.78 21.87 11.36
CA GLN A 57 3.39 22.71 12.48
C GLN A 57 4.56 22.98 13.43
N ALA A 58 5.36 21.97 13.75
CA ALA A 58 6.52 22.10 14.62
C ALA A 58 7.58 23.05 14.05
N VAL A 59 7.92 22.92 12.76
CA VAL A 59 8.84 23.85 12.07
C VAL A 59 8.27 25.27 12.06
N ALA A 60 6.97 25.44 11.81
CA ALA A 60 6.34 26.75 11.85
C ALA A 60 6.38 27.39 13.24
N MET A 61 6.25 26.61 14.32
CA MET A 61 6.40 27.10 15.70
C MET A 61 7.86 27.44 16.01
N CYS A 62 8.80 26.56 15.65
CA CYS A 62 10.23 26.81 15.83
C CYS A 62 10.65 28.12 15.16
N PHE A 63 10.25 28.36 13.90
CA PHE A 63 10.61 29.59 13.20
C PHE A 63 9.98 30.83 13.85
N GLN A 64 8.79 30.72 14.43
CA GLN A 64 8.16 31.84 15.16
C GLN A 64 8.94 32.20 16.43
N GLU A 65 9.60 31.24 17.07
CA GLU A 65 10.38 31.48 18.28
C GLU A 65 11.81 31.92 17.99
N THR A 66 12.46 31.33 16.98
CA THR A 66 13.88 31.56 16.70
C THR A 66 14.14 32.63 15.64
N ALA A 67 13.15 32.90 14.77
CA ALA A 67 13.31 33.68 13.54
C ALA A 67 14.46 33.18 12.62
N ASP A 68 14.87 31.91 12.78
CA ASP A 68 15.98 31.29 12.07
C ASP A 68 15.60 29.89 11.60
N MET A 69 15.52 29.71 10.28
CA MET A 69 15.15 28.43 9.68
C MET A 69 16.24 27.37 9.84
N THR A 70 17.49 27.76 10.04
CA THR A 70 18.61 26.83 10.25
C THR A 70 18.57 26.19 11.63
N ALA A 71 17.83 26.80 12.57
CA ALA A 71 17.59 26.26 13.89
C ALA A 71 16.43 25.23 13.94
N CYS A 72 15.68 25.07 12.85
CA CYS A 72 14.46 24.25 12.80
C CYS A 72 14.67 22.93 12.04
N ASP A 73 15.83 22.30 12.25
CA ASP A 73 16.16 20.98 11.73
C ASP A 73 15.51 19.86 12.56
N GLY A 74 15.46 18.64 12.01
CA GLY A 74 14.89 17.48 12.69
C GLY A 74 15.56 17.23 14.05
N GLY A 75 14.76 17.17 15.10
CA GLY A 75 15.23 16.95 16.47
C GLY A 75 15.75 18.20 17.18
N ALA A 76 15.70 19.37 16.54
CA ALA A 76 16.07 20.65 17.14
C ALA A 76 14.82 21.50 17.48
N ASN A 77 14.89 22.29 18.55
CA ASN A 77 13.90 23.32 18.91
C ASN A 77 12.43 22.88 18.80
N GLY A 78 12.13 21.68 19.31
CA GLY A 78 10.77 21.12 19.32
C GLY A 78 10.29 20.53 17.99
N VAL A 79 11.12 20.54 16.94
CA VAL A 79 10.87 19.80 15.71
C VAL A 79 11.17 18.32 15.95
N PRO A 80 10.25 17.38 15.62
CA PRO A 80 10.53 15.95 15.73
C PRO A 80 11.75 15.55 14.87
N ALA A 81 12.43 14.46 15.25
CA ALA A 81 13.61 13.98 14.54
C ALA A 81 13.34 13.70 13.06
N ASP A 82 14.42 13.74 12.26
CA ASP A 82 14.36 13.42 10.84
C ASP A 82 13.85 12.01 10.58
N ILE A 83 13.10 11.88 9.49
CA ILE A 83 12.67 10.59 8.98
C ILE A 83 13.87 9.95 8.28
N ALA A 84 14.43 8.89 8.86
CA ALA A 84 15.66 8.27 8.34
C ALA A 84 15.49 7.69 6.93
N THR A 85 16.41 8.02 6.02
CA THR A 85 16.46 7.46 4.67
C THR A 85 16.93 6.01 4.70
N GLY A 86 16.08 5.08 4.29
CA GLY A 86 16.35 3.64 4.37
C GLY A 86 15.17 2.87 4.91
N ASP A 87 14.23 3.60 5.52
CA ASP A 87 12.96 3.05 5.87
C ASP A 87 12.00 3.35 4.71
N ALA A 88 11.78 2.35 3.86
CA ALA A 88 10.68 2.33 2.90
C ALA A 88 9.32 2.23 3.64
N GLY A 89 9.15 3.03 4.70
CA GLY A 89 8.29 2.72 5.83
C GLY A 89 8.65 3.38 7.17
N ALA A 90 9.49 4.44 7.26
CA ALA A 90 9.67 5.19 8.52
C ALA A 90 8.40 5.96 8.80
N THR A 91 7.45 5.23 9.37
CA THR A 91 6.61 5.58 10.51
C THR A 91 6.33 7.06 10.72
N VAL A 92 5.92 7.75 9.65
CA VAL A 92 4.58 8.31 9.71
C VAL A 92 3.70 7.12 10.06
N ASN A 93 3.17 7.07 11.29
CA ASN A 93 2.21 6.05 11.75
C ASN A 93 1.01 6.00 10.80
N TYR A 94 1.19 5.39 9.64
CA TYR A 94 0.21 5.22 8.61
C TYR A 94 -0.14 3.75 8.61
N VAL A 95 -0.94 3.39 9.61
CA VAL A 95 -1.63 2.11 9.65
C VAL A 95 -0.68 0.90 9.71
N ASP A 96 0.20 0.87 10.71
CA ASP A 96 0.61 -0.41 11.34
C ASP A 96 -0.31 -0.71 12.54
N GLU A 97 -1.61 -0.45 12.40
CA GLU A 97 -2.64 -0.85 13.37
C GLU A 97 -3.75 -1.68 12.71
N VAL A 98 -3.48 -2.23 11.50
CA VAL A 98 -4.32 -3.27 10.88
C VAL A 98 -3.47 -4.49 10.54
N THR A 99 -2.51 -4.83 11.40
CA THR A 99 -1.97 -6.20 11.49
C THR A 99 -1.43 -6.45 12.90
N THR A 100 -2.31 -6.46 13.90
CA THR A 100 -2.32 -7.45 15.01
C THR A 100 -3.72 -7.55 15.58
#